data_AF-A8AIK7-F1
#
_entry.id   AF-A8AIK7-F1
#
_cell.length_a   1.000
_cell.length_b   1.000
_cell.length_c   1.000
_cell.angle_alpha   90.00
_cell.angle_beta   90.00
_cell.angle_gamma   90.00
#
_symmetry.space_group_name_H-M   'P 1'
#
loop_
_entity.id
_entity.type
_entity.pdbx_description
1 polymer ?
#
loop_
_entity_poly.entity_id
_entity_poly.type
_entity_poly.pdbx_seq_one_letter_code
_entity_poly.pdbx_strand_id
1 'polypeptide(L)'
;MAITPVPAVKGWRTVSRVQVKSSPQRLLRRSVRKGWLTEEQAQLRLVESTEQHSDLPYLNVKSLSNQQQFRVFIRHSELRSEPVSGTFTSYGLSSTATIPWF
;
A
#
# COMPACT_ATOMS: atom_id res chain seq x y z
N MET A 1 -13.51 18.13 20.81
CA MET A 1 -14.26 17.76 19.60
C MET A 1 -15.32 16.74 20.00
N ALA A 2 -16.57 16.94 19.59
CA ALA A 2 -17.64 15.97 19.78
C ALA A 2 -17.75 15.05 18.56
N ILE A 3 -18.12 13.79 18.79
CA ILE A 3 -18.38 12.83 17.71
C ILE A 3 -19.81 13.08 17.19
N THR A 4 -19.95 13.26 15.88
CA THR A 4 -21.24 13.51 15.22
C THR A 4 -21.63 12.34 14.31
N PRO A 5 -22.93 12.15 14.03
CA PRO A 5 -23.36 11.15 13.06
C PRO A 5 -22.81 11.46 11.66
N VAL A 6 -22.72 10.42 10.83
CA VAL A 6 -22.31 10.56 9.43
C VAL A 6 -23.36 11.38 8.67
N PRO A 7 -22.96 12.41 7.90
CA PRO A 7 -23.87 13.14 7.02
C PRO A 7 -24.48 12.27 5.91
N ALA A 8 -25.26 12.88 5.00
CA ALA A 8 -25.80 12.18 3.84
C ALA A 8 -24.69 11.53 3.01
N VAL A 9 -24.69 10.19 2.99
CA VAL A 9 -23.66 9.38 2.31
C VAL A 9 -23.88 9.44 0.80
N LYS A 10 -22.88 9.92 0.07
CA LYS A 10 -22.86 10.00 -1.39
C LYS A 10 -22.44 8.67 -2.04
N GLY A 11 -21.87 7.76 -1.26
CA GLY A 11 -21.46 6.43 -1.68
C GLY A 11 -20.45 5.82 -0.71
N TRP A 12 -19.98 4.63 -1.04
CA TRP A 12 -19.07 3.85 -0.22
C TRP A 12 -17.82 3.51 -1.01
N ARG A 13 -16.63 3.59 -0.41
CA ARG A 13 -15.39 3.18 -1.09
C ARG A 13 -14.37 2.61 -0.13
N THR A 14 -13.44 1.82 -0.65
CA THR A 14 -12.31 1.32 0.13
C THR A 14 -11.15 2.30 0.04
N VAL A 15 -10.40 2.40 1.14
CA VAL A 15 -9.18 3.20 1.23
C VAL A 15 -8.06 2.23 1.57
N SER A 16 -7.28 1.89 0.53
CA SER A 16 -6.35 0.76 0.57
C SER A 16 -4.91 1.20 0.47
N ARG A 17 -4.01 0.47 1.15
CA ARG A 17 -2.57 0.64 0.98
C ARG A 17 -2.12 -0.03 -0.32
N VAL A 18 -1.32 0.68 -1.12
CA VAL A 18 -0.63 0.11 -2.28
C VAL A 18 0.85 -0.08 -1.95
N GLN A 19 1.37 -1.28 -2.18
CA GLN A 19 2.79 -1.57 -2.03
C GLN A 19 3.46 -1.59 -3.39
N VAL A 20 4.09 -0.47 -3.74
CA VAL A 20 4.85 -0.36 -4.98
C VAL A 20 6.14 -1.17 -4.85
N LYS A 21 6.45 -1.95 -5.87
CA LYS A 21 7.69 -2.75 -5.97
C LYS A 21 8.85 -1.88 -6.50
N SER A 22 9.04 -0.72 -5.88
CA SER A 22 9.94 0.33 -6.39
C SER A 22 11.43 0.03 -6.26
N SER A 23 11.84 -1.01 -5.52
CA SER A 23 13.25 -1.37 -5.35
C SER A 23 13.51 -2.76 -5.90
N PRO A 24 13.95 -2.86 -7.18
CA PRO A 24 14.35 -4.12 -7.79
C PRO A 24 15.46 -4.81 -7.02
N GLN A 25 16.46 -4.06 -6.54
CA GLN A 25 17.56 -4.58 -5.74
C GLN A 25 17.08 -5.29 -4.46
N ARG A 26 16.10 -4.72 -3.74
CA ARG A 26 15.51 -5.35 -2.55
C ARG A 26 14.81 -6.67 -2.90
N LEU A 27 14.11 -6.72 -4.02
CA LEU A 27 13.39 -7.91 -4.48
C LEU A 27 14.36 -9.01 -4.89
N LEU A 28 15.40 -8.67 -5.67
CA LEU A 28 16.41 -9.61 -6.13
C LEU A 28 17.22 -10.20 -4.97
N ARG A 29 17.64 -9.36 -4.01
CA ARG A 29 18.30 -9.84 -2.79
C ARG A 29 17.41 -10.78 -1.97
N ARG A 30 16.09 -10.54 -1.95
CA ARG A 30 15.12 -11.46 -1.31
C ARG A 30 15.02 -12.78 -2.07
N SER A 31 15.01 -12.75 -3.41
CA SER A 31 14.93 -13.95 -4.26
C SER A 31 16.16 -14.85 -4.14
N VAL A 32 17.36 -14.26 -4.11
CA VAL A 32 18.60 -15.01 -3.85
C VAL A 32 18.56 -15.68 -2.48
N ARG A 33 18.20 -14.94 -1.43
CA ARG A 33 18.06 -15.50 -0.07
C ARG A 33 17.01 -16.60 0.03
N LYS A 34 16.03 -16.62 -0.90
CA LYS A 34 15.00 -17.67 -0.98
C LYS A 34 15.40 -18.85 -1.88
N GLY A 35 16.58 -18.79 -2.51
CA GLY A 35 17.09 -19.83 -3.42
C GLY A 35 16.42 -19.84 -4.79
N TRP A 36 15.67 -18.79 -5.14
CA TRP A 36 14.97 -18.72 -6.44
C TRP A 36 15.88 -18.24 -7.57
N LEU A 37 17.00 -17.62 -7.23
CA LEU A 37 17.99 -17.05 -8.15
C LEU A 37 19.39 -17.21 -7.59
N THR A 38 20.37 -17.35 -8.47
CA THR A 38 21.78 -17.14 -8.11
C THR A 38 22.11 -15.65 -8.06
N GLU A 39 23.22 -15.28 -7.41
CA GLU A 39 23.67 -13.89 -7.32
C GLU A 39 23.96 -13.28 -8.71
N GLU A 40 24.54 -14.07 -9.61
CA GLU A 40 24.84 -13.70 -10.99
C GLU A 40 23.54 -13.40 -11.77
N GLN A 41 22.55 -14.28 -11.68
CA GLN A 41 21.25 -14.08 -12.31
C GLN A 41 20.51 -12.87 -11.74
N ALA A 42 20.70 -12.59 -10.45
CA ALA A 42 20.14 -11.41 -9.81
C ALA A 42 20.81 -10.12 -10.31
N GLN A 43 22.13 -10.10 -10.50
CA GLN A 43 22.85 -8.95 -11.05
C GLN A 43 22.43 -8.64 -12.48
N LEU A 44 22.35 -9.66 -13.34
CA LEU A 44 21.89 -9.48 -14.73
C LEU A 44 20.49 -8.86 -14.77
N ARG A 45 19.55 -9.39 -13.96
CA ARG A 45 18.20 -8.84 -13.88
C ARG A 45 18.16 -7.44 -13.29
N LEU A 46 19.09 -7.07 -12.42
CA LEU A 46 19.14 -5.72 -11.84
C LEU A 46 19.45 -4.67 -12.91
N VAL A 47 20.37 -4.98 -13.84
CA VAL A 47 20.74 -4.10 -14.95
C VAL A 47 19.53 -3.85 -15.87
N GLU A 48 18.71 -4.86 -16.09
CA GLU A 48 17.49 -4.76 -16.91
C GLU A 48 16.29 -4.19 -16.15
N SER A 49 16.37 -4.11 -14.82
CA SER A 49 15.23 -3.69 -14.00
C SER A 49 15.12 -2.18 -13.93
N THR A 50 13.98 -1.65 -14.37
CA THR A 50 13.62 -0.25 -14.16
C THR A 50 12.92 -0.09 -12.80
N GLU A 51 13.23 0.99 -12.07
CA GLU A 51 12.52 1.33 -10.84
C GLU A 51 11.04 1.63 -11.14
N GLN A 52 10.15 1.00 -10.38
CA GLN A 52 8.72 1.26 -10.51
C GLN A 52 8.34 2.52 -9.73
N HIS A 53 7.91 3.56 -10.44
CA HIS A 53 7.35 4.77 -9.85
C HIS A 53 5.82 4.65 -9.71
N SER A 54 5.26 5.43 -8.80
CA SER A 54 3.82 5.52 -8.61
C SER A 54 3.43 6.95 -8.31
N ASP A 55 2.42 7.44 -9.03
CA ASP A 55 1.85 8.77 -8.86
C ASP A 55 0.76 8.81 -7.77
N LEU A 56 0.61 7.72 -7.01
CA LEU A 56 -0.36 7.65 -5.94
C LEU A 56 0.05 8.58 -4.79
N PRO A 57 -0.93 9.24 -4.13
CA PRO A 57 -0.65 10.00 -2.93
C PRO A 57 -0.07 9.08 -1.84
N TYR A 58 0.88 9.59 -1.08
CA TYR A 58 1.53 8.83 -0.02
C TYR A 58 1.81 9.68 1.22
N LEU A 59 1.96 8.98 2.34
CA LEU A 59 2.47 9.54 3.59
C LEU A 59 3.86 8.98 3.84
N ASN A 60 4.78 9.82 4.32
CA ASN A 60 6.05 9.38 4.89
C ASN A 60 5.84 9.03 6.36
N VAL A 61 6.04 7.76 6.71
CA VAL A 61 5.86 7.26 8.07
C VAL A 61 7.19 6.78 8.61
N LYS A 62 7.49 7.11 9.86
CA LYS A 62 8.63 6.55 10.60
C LYS A 62 8.17 5.31 11.35
N SER A 63 8.79 4.18 11.06
CA SER A 63 8.56 2.93 11.78
C SER A 63 9.07 3.04 13.21
N LEU A 64 8.24 2.71 14.20
CA LEU A 64 8.65 2.76 15.60
C LEU A 64 9.62 1.64 16.00
N SER A 65 9.59 0.50 15.29
CA SER A 65 10.37 -0.68 15.66
C SER A 65 11.82 -0.65 15.17
N ASN A 66 12.06 -0.05 14.00
CA ASN A 66 13.38 0.01 13.38
C ASN A 66 13.80 1.43 12.97
N GLN A 67 13.00 2.44 13.33
CA GLN A 67 13.24 3.86 13.04
C GLN A 67 13.39 4.22 11.55
N GLN A 68 13.14 3.28 10.66
CA GLN A 68 13.23 3.49 9.21
C GLN A 68 12.02 4.27 8.72
N GLN A 69 12.27 5.20 7.81
CA GLN A 69 11.21 5.90 7.11
C GLN A 69 10.75 5.08 5.90
N PHE A 70 9.44 5.02 5.67
CA PHE A 70 8.88 4.37 4.51
C PHE A 70 7.62 5.10 4.03
N ARG A 71 7.30 4.91 2.76
CA ARG A 71 6.11 5.48 2.12
C ARG A 71 4.91 4.56 2.28
N VAL A 72 3.78 5.12 2.66
CA VAL A 72 2.47 4.47 2.64
C VAL A 72 1.67 5.09 1.51
N PHE A 73 1.64 4.43 0.36
CA PHE A 73 0.80 4.85 -0.76
C PHE A 73 -0.64 4.46 -0.49
N ILE A 74 -1.56 5.39 -0.77
CA ILE A 74 -3.00 5.21 -0.55
C ILE A 74 -3.71 5.27 -1.90
N ARG A 75 -4.67 4.37 -2.09
CA ARG A 75 -5.56 4.36 -3.23
C ARG A 75 -6.99 4.24 -2.76
N HIS A 76 -7.85 5.09 -3.32
CA HIS A 76 -9.29 4.97 -3.15
C HIS A 76 -9.90 4.15 -4.29
N SER A 77 -10.78 3.19 -3.97
CA SER A 77 -11.56 2.49 -5.01
C SER A 77 -12.61 3.40 -5.62
N GLU A 78 -13.23 3.00 -6.72
CA GLU A 78 -14.46 3.64 -7.18
C GLU A 78 -15.55 3.62 -6.11
N LEU A 79 -16.48 4.58 -6.20
CA LEU A 79 -17.64 4.64 -5.32
C LEU A 79 -18.60 3.49 -5.65
N ARG A 80 -19.17 2.92 -4.60
CA ARG A 80 -20.14 1.83 -4.62
C ARG A 80 -21.41 2.29 -3.93
N SER A 81 -22.53 1.69 -4.30
CA SER A 81 -23.83 1.93 -3.68
C SER A 81 -23.95 1.34 -2.28
N GLU A 82 -23.31 0.19 -2.03
CA GLU A 82 -23.51 -0.58 -0.82
C GLU A 82 -22.27 -0.63 0.09
N PRO A 83 -22.46 -0.59 1.42
CA PRO A 83 -21.39 -0.80 2.38
C PRO A 83 -20.98 -2.27 2.43
N VAL A 84 -19.67 -2.50 2.53
CA VAL A 84 -19.07 -3.81 2.79
C VAL A 84 -18.34 -3.76 4.12
N SER A 85 -18.77 -4.61 5.06
CA SER A 85 -18.10 -4.80 6.35
C SER A 85 -16.78 -5.57 6.17
N GLY A 86 -15.80 -5.27 7.01
CA GLY A 86 -14.53 -5.98 7.01
C GLY A 86 -13.59 -5.44 8.08
N THR A 87 -12.32 -5.83 7.98
CA THR A 87 -11.30 -5.41 8.93
C THR A 87 -10.48 -4.24 8.38
N PHE A 88 -9.96 -3.44 9.30
CA PHE A 88 -9.02 -2.36 9.01
C PHE A 88 -7.66 -2.70 9.60
N THR A 89 -6.61 -2.30 8.90
CA THR A 89 -5.24 -2.36 9.41
C THR A 89 -5.03 -1.33 10.51
N SER A 90 -3.89 -1.41 11.23
CA SER A 90 -3.51 -0.42 12.26
C SER A 90 -3.38 1.02 11.74
N TYR A 91 -3.33 1.21 10.42
CA TYR A 91 -3.34 2.53 9.78
C TYR A 91 -4.74 2.99 9.35
N GLY A 92 -5.80 2.27 9.73
CA GLY A 92 -7.17 2.58 9.32
C GLY A 92 -7.48 2.27 7.84
N LEU A 93 -6.60 1.53 7.16
CA LEU A 93 -6.74 1.20 5.74
C LEU A 93 -7.33 -0.20 5.56
N SER A 94 -8.15 -0.39 4.53
CA SER A 94 -8.70 -1.68 4.13
C SER A 94 -8.82 -1.79 2.61
N SER A 95 -8.57 -3.00 2.07
CA SER A 95 -8.85 -3.32 0.67
C SER A 95 -10.26 -3.86 0.45
N THR A 96 -10.96 -4.25 1.52
CA THR A 96 -12.27 -4.90 1.46
C THR A 96 -13.35 -4.07 2.15
N ALA A 97 -13.08 -3.56 3.35
CA ALA A 97 -14.03 -2.78 4.12
C ALA A 97 -14.21 -1.38 3.50
N THR A 98 -15.46 -0.97 3.30
CA THR A 98 -15.79 0.34 2.75
C THR A 98 -16.08 1.34 3.85
N ILE A 99 -15.74 2.60 3.62
CA ILE A 99 -16.11 3.73 4.48
C ILE A 99 -17.15 4.61 3.76
N PRO A 100 -18.02 5.31 4.52
CA PRO A 100 -18.95 6.26 3.92
C PRO A 100 -18.20 7.45 3.34
N TRP A 101 -18.61 7.90 2.17
CA TRP A 101 -18.09 9.08 1.50
C TRP A 101 -19.16 10.18 1.49
N PHE A 102 -18.85 11.36 1.99
CA PHE A 102 -19.78 12.47 2.18
C PHE A 102 -19.12 13.82 1.88
#